data_AF-A0A926EBX4-F1
#
_entry.id   AF-A0A926EBX4-F1
#
_cell.length_a   1.000
_cell.length_b   1.000
_cell.length_c   1.000
_cell.angle_alpha   90.00
_cell.angle_beta   90.00
_cell.angle_gamma   90.00
#
_symmetry.space_group_name_H-M   'P 1'
#
loop_
_entity.id
_entity.type
_entity.pdbx_description
1 polymer ?
#
loop_
_entity_poly.entity_id
_entity_poly.type
_entity_poly.pdbx_seq_one_letter_code
_entity_poly.pdbx_strand_id
1 'polypeptide(L)' 'MAEKKTSFEDALRKLEEISENLKSENISLEEAMKSYEEGVKYYKECNEILEKASQKIETLTK' A
#
# COMPACT_ATOMS: atom_id res chain seq x y z
N MET A 1 -10.33 -5.54 20.64
CA MET A 1 -10.66 -5.47 19.19
C MET A 1 -9.38 -5.84 18.48
N ALA A 2 -9.36 -6.95 17.73
CA ALA A 2 -8.14 -7.43 17.08
C ALA A 2 -7.74 -6.45 15.97
N GLU A 3 -6.55 -5.86 16.09
CA GLU A 3 -5.93 -5.08 15.03
C GLU A 3 -5.85 -5.96 13.78
N LYS A 4 -6.73 -5.72 12.80
CA LYS A 4 -6.63 -6.36 11.49
C LYS A 4 -5.33 -5.86 10.87
N LYS A 5 -4.28 -6.67 10.92
CA LYS A 5 -3.13 -6.50 10.03
C LYS A 5 -3.67 -6.40 8.62
N THR A 6 -3.43 -5.28 7.96
CA THR A 6 -3.75 -5.08 6.54
C THR A 6 -3.07 -6.22 5.78
N SER A 7 -3.85 -7.00 5.02
CA SER A 7 -3.28 -8.01 4.15
C SER A 7 -2.56 -7.32 2.97
N PHE A 8 -1.63 -8.01 2.32
CA PHE A 8 -0.98 -7.49 1.11
C PHE A 8 -2.02 -7.10 0.06
N GLU A 9 -3.03 -7.96 -0.13
CA GLU A 9 -4.11 -7.75 -1.10
C GLU A 9 -4.95 -6.52 -0.77
N ASP A 10 -5.22 -6.26 0.51
CA ASP A 10 -5.97 -5.08 0.94
C ASP A 10 -5.13 -3.79 0.78
N ALA A 11 -3.84 -3.83 1.14
CA ALA A 11 -2.94 -2.70 0.97
C ALA A 11 -2.74 -2.36 -0.53
N LEU A 12 -2.61 -3.38 -1.36
CA LEU A 12 -2.51 -3.24 -2.81
C LEU A 12 -3.80 -2.65 -3.40
N ARG A 13 -4.98 -3.17 -3.00
CA ARG A 13 -6.27 -2.63 -3.45
C ARG A 13 -6.43 -1.15 -3.09
N LYS A 14 -6.00 -0.76 -1.88
CA LYS A 14 -6.04 0.64 -1.45
C LYS A 14 -5.09 1.53 -2.25
N LEU A 15 -3.90 1.02 -2.59
CA LEU A 15 -2.95 1.73 -3.45
C LEU A 15 -3.51 1.93 -4.86
N GLU A 16 -4.20 0.93 -5.42
CA GLU A 16 -4.86 1.02 -6.72
C GLU A 16 -5.99 2.06 -6.70
N GLU A 17 -6.86 2.04 -5.69
CA GLU A 17 -7.94 3.02 -5.49
C GLU A 17 -7.40 4.46 -5.43
N ILE A 18 -6.28 4.67 -4.71
CA ILE A 18 -5.60 5.96 -4.64
C ILE A 18 -5.02 6.38 -5.99
N SER A 19 -4.43 5.43 -6.73
CA SER A 19 -3.90 5.68 -8.08
C SER A 19 -4.99 6.08 -9.06
N GLU A 20 -6.19 5.48 -8.95
CA GLU A 20 -7.35 5.88 -9.74
C GLU A 20 -7.85 7.28 -9.36
N ASN A 21 -7.94 7.57 -8.06
CA ASN A 21 -8.34 8.90 -7.58
C ASN A 21 -7.38 9.99 -8.06
N LEU A 22 -6.06 9.75 -8.01
CA LEU A 22 -5.04 10.68 -8.51
C LEU A 22 -5.11 10.93 -10.02
N LYS A 23 -5.71 10.02 -10.80
CA LYS A 23 -5.93 10.18 -12.24
C LYS A 23 -7.23 10.92 -12.58
N SER A 24 -8.06 11.21 -11.59
CA SER A 24 -9.32 11.94 -11.80
C SER A 24 -9.04 13.36 -12.28
N GLU A 25 -9.71 13.78 -13.35
CA GLU A 25 -9.58 15.13 -13.92
C GLU A 25 -10.09 16.25 -12.99
N ASN A 26 -10.89 15.89 -11.98
CA ASN A 26 -11.52 16.83 -11.04
C ASN A 26 -10.89 16.84 -9.65
N ILE A 27 -9.72 16.23 -9.45
CA ILE A 27 -9.05 16.22 -8.15
C ILE A 27 -8.47 17.60 -7.82
N SER A 28 -8.75 18.12 -6.63
CA SER A 28 -8.10 19.34 -6.16
C SER A 28 -6.64 19.08 -5.76
N LEU A 29 -5.81 20.13 -5.72
CA LEU A 29 -4.42 20.01 -5.29
C LEU A 29 -4.29 19.45 -3.86
N GLU A 30 -5.16 19.89 -2.94
CA GLU A 30 -5.16 19.38 -1.56
C GLU A 30 -5.53 17.89 -1.49
N GLU A 31 -6.51 17.46 -2.26
CA GLU A 31 -6.89 16.04 -2.34
C GLU A 31 -5.78 15.21 -2.98
N ALA A 32 -5.15 15.72 -4.04
CA ALA A 32 -4.02 15.05 -4.68
C ALA A 32 -2.85 14.86 -3.70
N MET A 33 -2.55 15.87 -2.88
CA MET A 33 -1.52 15.75 -1.85
C MET A 33 -1.88 14.70 -0.79
N LYS A 34 -3.13 14.69 -0.30
CA LYS A 34 -3.60 13.68 0.66
C LYS A 34 -3.56 12.27 0.09
N SER A 35 -4.09 12.09 -1.12
CA SER A 35 -4.06 10.81 -1.83
C SER A 35 -2.63 10.34 -2.05
N TYR A 36 -1.70 11.24 -2.40
CA TYR A 36 -0.29 10.88 -2.53
C TYR A 36 0.33 10.41 -1.21
N GLU A 37 0.12 11.12 -0.11
CA GLU A 37 0.62 10.72 1.22
C GLU A 37 0.07 9.35 1.66
N GLU A 38 -1.23 9.12 1.46
CA GLU A 38 -1.85 7.82 1.73
C GLU A 38 -1.29 6.73 0.81
N GLY A 39 -1.08 7.03 -0.47
CA GLY A 39 -0.49 6.10 -1.44
C GLY A 39 0.92 5.68 -1.03
N VAL A 40 1.75 6.63 -0.58
CA VAL A 40 3.10 6.34 -0.07
C VAL A 40 3.03 5.43 1.17
N LYS A 41 2.04 5.62 2.04
CA LYS A 41 1.84 4.75 3.21
C LYS A 41 1.53 3.31 2.78
N TYR A 42 0.54 3.10 1.91
CA TYR A 42 0.19 1.75 1.46
C TYR A 42 1.31 1.09 0.64
N TYR A 43 2.04 1.86 -0.16
CA TYR A 43 3.23 1.38 -0.86
C TYR A 43 4.30 0.85 0.11
N LYS A 44 4.55 1.54 1.23
CA LYS A 44 5.47 1.07 2.27
C LYS A 44 4.95 -0.20 2.93
N GLU A 45 3.67 -0.28 3.26
CA GLU A 45 3.06 -1.49 3.84
C GLU A 45 3.22 -2.70 2.91
N CYS A 46 2.94 -2.54 1.60
CA CYS A 46 3.14 -3.58 0.61
C CYS A 46 4.61 -4.06 0.56
N ASN A 47 5.56 -3.13 0.52
CA ASN A 47 6.99 -3.48 0.50
C ASN A 47 7.41 -4.23 1.76
N GLU A 48 6.99 -3.79 2.95
CA GLU A 48 7.32 -4.48 4.19
C GLU A 48 6.78 -5.92 4.22
N ILE A 49 5.58 -6.15 3.69
CA ILE A 49 5.01 -7.50 3.62
C ILE A 49 5.82 -8.38 2.66
N LEU A 50 6.18 -7.84 1.49
CA LEU A 50 6.99 -8.55 0.50
C LEU A 50 8.39 -8.85 1.02
N GLU A 51 9.02 -7.90 1.73
CA GLU A 51 10.33 -8.08 2.34
C GLU A 51 10.31 -9.19 3.38
N LYS A 52 9.33 -9.18 4.29
CA LYS A 52 9.13 -10.24 5.29
C LYS A 52 8.89 -11.61 4.63
N ALA A 53 8.13 -11.64 3.54
CA ALA A 53 7.89 -12.88 2.79
C ALA A 53 9.18 -13.38 2.12
N SER A 54 9.95 -12.48 1.49
CA SER A 54 11.23 -12.80 0.85
C SER A 54 12.26 -13.32 1.85
N GLN A 55 12.44 -12.64 3.00
CA GLN A 55 13.33 -13.09 4.07
C GLN A 55 12.96 -14.48 4.61
N LYS A 56 11.67 -14.76 4.75
CA LYS A 56 11.18 -16.07 5.18
C LYS A 56 11.51 -17.15 4.15
N ILE A 57 11.34 -16.86 2.85
CA ILE A 57 11.73 -17.79 1.77
C ILE A 57 13.24 -18.04 1.82
N GLU A 58 14.06 -16.99 1.91
CA GLU A 58 15.52 -17.12 1.95
C GLU A 58 15.97 -18.02 3.10
N THR A 59 15.37 -17.84 4.28
CA THR A 59 15.65 -18.64 5.48
C THR A 59 15.27 -20.12 5.30
N LEU A 60 14.22 -20.42 4.54
CA LEU A 60 13.78 -21.81 4.27
C LEU A 60 14.60 -22.49 3.16
N THR A 61 15.23 -21.72 2.29
CA THR A 61 16.05 -22.21 1.18
C THR A 61 17.55 -22.31 1.50
N LYS A 62 17.97 -21.86 2.69
CA LYS A 62 19.32 -22.06 3.24
C LYS A 62 19.38 -23.33 4.08
#